data_AF-A0ABD0PYA8-F1
#
_entry.id   AF-A0ABD0PYA8-F1
#
_cell.length_a   1.000
_cell.length_b   1.000
_cell.length_c   1.000
_cell.angle_alpha   90.00
_cell.angle_beta   90.00
_cell.angle_gamma   90.00
#
_symmetry.space_group_name_H-M   'P 1'
#
loop_
_entity.id
_entity.type
_entity.pdbx_description
1 polymer ?
#
loop_
_entity_poly.entity_id
_entity_poly.type
_entity_poly.pdbx_seq_one_letter_code
_entity_poly.pdbx_strand_id
1 'polypeptide(L)'
;VNNNGLLTFNQALPGAQPYPFPTYGTEDYIAPLWTDLNDFGMGVYSYKQYTNGSVLTRATRDINQYFPQRAFTASWVFVATWDF
;
A
#
# COMPACT_ATOMS: atom_id res chain seq x y z
N VAL A 1 7.83 -6.24 3.65
CA VAL A 1 6.57 -5.78 4.29
C VAL A 1 6.58 -6.41 5.65
N ASN A 2 6.64 -5.63 6.72
CA ASN A 2 6.93 -6.21 8.02
C ASN A 2 5.75 -7.09 8.49
N ASN A 3 6.03 -8.07 9.35
CA ASN A 3 5.07 -9.01 9.97
C ASN A 3 3.92 -8.36 10.78
N ASN A 4 3.74 -7.04 10.67
CA ASN A 4 2.66 -6.26 11.25
C ASN A 4 1.71 -5.66 10.19
N GLY A 5 1.88 -6.01 8.91
CA GLY A 5 1.06 -5.54 7.79
C GLY A 5 1.46 -4.18 7.23
N LEU A 6 2.64 -3.66 7.60
CA LEU A 6 3.15 -2.38 7.10
C LEU A 6 4.10 -2.57 5.91
N LEU A 7 3.77 -1.95 4.77
CA LEU A 7 4.74 -1.73 3.68
C LEU A 7 5.67 -0.57 4.07
N THR A 8 6.96 -0.85 4.27
CA THR A 8 8.01 0.16 4.45
C THR A 8 8.90 0.21 3.21
N PHE A 9 9.34 1.41 2.84
CA PHE A 9 10.07 1.65 1.59
C PHE A 9 11.55 2.02 1.77
N ASN A 10 11.92 2.58 2.93
CA ASN A 10 13.26 3.13 3.16
C ASN A 10 14.12 2.26 4.08
N GLN A 11 13.51 1.52 5.00
CA GLN A 11 14.18 0.59 5.90
C GLN A 11 13.23 -0.51 6.40
N ALA A 12 13.80 -1.66 6.77
CA ALA A 12 13.05 -2.73 7.43
C ALA A 12 12.67 -2.31 8.87
N LEU A 13 11.48 -2.67 9.33
CA LEU A 13 11.10 -2.50 10.74
C LEU A 13 11.22 -3.81 11.50
N PRO A 14 12.12 -3.89 12.48
CA PRO A 14 12.23 -5.06 13.32
C PRO A 14 11.04 -5.12 14.28
N GLY A 15 10.01 -5.90 13.95
CA GLY A 15 8.88 -6.15 14.85
C GLY A 15 7.69 -6.85 14.18
N ALA A 16 7.23 -7.95 14.76
CA ALA A 16 6.08 -8.73 14.30
C ALA A 16 4.77 -8.42 15.04
N GLN A 17 4.75 -7.38 15.88
CA GLN A 17 3.55 -7.01 16.63
C GLN A 17 2.77 -5.92 15.86
N PRO A 18 1.44 -6.07 15.70
CA PRO A 18 0.60 -5.02 15.15
C PRO A 18 0.68 -3.78 16.03
N TYR A 19 1.12 -2.66 15.45
CA TYR A 19 1.16 -1.38 16.14
C TYR A 19 -0.19 -0.66 15.98
N PRO A 20 -0.77 -0.12 17.07
CA PRO A 20 -1.93 0.75 16.97
C PRO A 20 -1.59 2.01 16.17
N PHE A 21 -2.48 2.40 15.26
CA PHE A 21 -2.31 3.59 14.44
C PHE A 21 -2.76 4.85 15.20
N PRO A 22 -2.07 5.99 15.06
CA PRO A 22 -0.82 6.18 14.32
C PRO A 22 0.40 5.60 15.06
N THR A 23 1.36 5.05 14.32
CA THR A 23 2.51 4.32 14.89
C THR A 23 3.62 5.24 15.42
N TYR A 24 3.54 6.56 15.16
CA TYR A 24 4.49 7.61 15.57
C TYR A 24 5.99 7.29 15.30
N GLY A 25 6.26 6.39 14.35
CA GLY A 25 7.60 6.00 13.92
C GLY A 25 8.24 6.99 12.93
N THR A 26 9.45 6.67 12.50
CA THR A 26 10.22 7.46 11.52
C THR A 26 9.91 7.10 10.06
N GLU A 27 9.02 6.14 9.83
CA GLU A 27 8.70 5.61 8.50
C GLU A 27 7.27 5.97 8.07
N ASP A 28 7.10 6.15 6.75
CA ASP A 28 5.79 6.25 6.13
C ASP A 28 5.24 4.86 5.78
N TYR A 29 3.97 4.62 6.06
CA TYR A 29 3.31 3.33 5.84
C TYR A 29 2.09 3.44 4.93
N ILE A 30 1.90 2.43 4.07
CA ILE A 30 0.64 2.20 3.36
C ILE A 30 0.20 0.77 3.72
N ALA A 31 -0.88 0.64 4.51
CA ALA A 31 -1.42 -0.65 4.97
C ALA A 31 -2.87 -0.81 4.51
N PRO A 32 -3.11 -1.14 3.22
CA PRO A 32 -4.46 -1.16 2.64
C PRO A 32 -5.28 -2.37 3.13
N LEU A 33 -4.62 -3.41 3.62
CA LEU A 33 -5.23 -4.56 4.28
C LEU A 33 -4.40 -4.82 5.54
N TRP A 34 -5.03 -4.80 6.72
CA TRP A 34 -4.40 -5.24 7.97
C TRP A 34 -4.21 -6.75 7.90
N THR A 35 -3.18 -7.21 7.19
CA THR A 35 -2.82 -8.62 7.12
C THR A 35 -1.38 -8.78 7.54
N ASP A 36 -1.12 -9.85 8.26
CA ASP A 36 0.23 -10.37 8.42
C ASP A 36 0.78 -10.69 7.02
N LEU A 37 1.85 -10.00 6.62
CA LEU A 37 2.58 -10.26 5.39
C LEU A 37 3.96 -10.72 5.83
N ASN A 38 4.19 -12.02 5.76
CA ASN A 38 5.47 -12.62 6.09
C ASN A 38 6.50 -12.29 5.00
N ASP A 39 7.49 -11.45 5.33
CA ASP A 39 8.60 -11.08 4.45
C ASP A 39 9.92 -11.79 4.78
N PHE A 40 9.90 -12.88 5.55
CA PHE A 40 11.09 -13.70 5.82
C PHE A 40 11.61 -14.51 4.60
N GLY A 41 11.28 -14.11 3.37
CA GLY A 41 11.64 -14.80 2.12
C GLY A 41 12.47 -13.95 1.16
N MET A 42 13.21 -14.62 0.26
CA MET A 42 13.80 -13.97 -0.93
C MET A 42 12.69 -13.48 -1.86
N GLY A 43 12.84 -12.29 -2.43
CA GLY A 43 11.89 -11.70 -3.37
C GLY A 43 12.18 -10.23 -3.64
N VAL A 44 11.65 -9.69 -4.74
CA VAL A 44 11.80 -8.28 -5.10
C VAL A 44 10.49 -7.56 -4.87
N TYR A 45 10.49 -6.63 -3.92
CA TYR A 45 9.40 -5.68 -3.73
C TYR A 45 9.59 -4.50 -4.68
N SER A 46 8.58 -4.20 -5.48
CA SER A 46 8.58 -3.07 -6.39
C SER A 46 7.36 -2.20 -6.16
N TYR A 47 7.53 -0.90 -6.36
CA TYR A 47 6.41 0.03 -6.31
C TYR A 47 6.48 1.05 -7.43
N LYS A 48 5.32 1.63 -7.76
CA LYS A 48 5.23 2.76 -8.68
C LYS A 48 4.11 3.70 -8.28
N GLN A 49 4.39 4.98 -8.40
CA GLN A 49 3.44 6.06 -8.13
C GLN A 49 2.97 6.67 -9.44
N TYR A 50 1.69 7.01 -9.50
CA TYR A 50 1.08 7.69 -10.62
C TYR A 50 0.35 8.93 -10.11
N THR A 51 0.62 10.08 -10.71
CA THR A 51 -0.11 11.34 -10.50
C THR A 51 -0.82 11.81 -11.76
N ASN A 52 -0.66 11.08 -12.87
CA ASN A 52 -1.32 11.33 -14.15
C ASN A 52 -1.42 10.02 -14.97
N GLY A 53 -2.12 10.09 -16.10
CA GLY A 53 -2.19 9.00 -17.08
C GLY A 53 -3.30 7.98 -16.84
N SER A 54 -3.28 6.90 -17.62
CA SER A 54 -4.38 5.92 -17.71
C SER A 54 -4.65 5.15 -16.42
N VAL A 55 -3.65 5.03 -15.54
CA VAL A 55 -3.80 4.35 -14.25
C VAL A 55 -4.76 5.09 -13.33
N LEU A 56 -4.72 6.43 -13.29
CA LEU A 56 -5.68 7.24 -12.51
C LEU A 56 -7.09 7.11 -13.07
N THR A 57 -7.23 7.14 -14.41
CA THR A 57 -8.52 6.97 -15.08
C THR A 57 -9.14 5.62 -14.74
N ARG A 58 -8.31 4.56 -14.72
CA ARG A 58 -8.76 3.21 -14.34
C ARG A 58 -9.16 3.15 -12.87
N ALA A 59 -8.31 3.60 -11.95
CA ALA A 59 -8.64 3.59 -10.52
C ALA A 59 -9.91 4.40 -10.22
N THR A 60 -10.07 5.56 -10.87
CA THR A 60 -11.29 6.37 -10.78
C THR A 60 -12.51 5.60 -11.23
N ARG A 61 -12.44 4.94 -12.39
CA ARG A 61 -13.55 4.15 -12.93
C ARG A 61 -13.91 2.99 -12.00
N ASP A 62 -12.91 2.23 -11.56
CA ASP A 62 -13.11 1.03 -10.76
C ASP A 62 -13.76 1.38 -9.42
N ILE A 63 -13.28 2.43 -8.72
CA ILE A 63 -13.90 2.87 -7.46
C ILE A 63 -15.34 3.36 -7.67
N ASN A 64 -15.61 4.16 -8.70
CA ASN A 64 -16.98 4.62 -8.96
C ASN A 64 -17.91 3.46 -9.37
N GLN A 65 -17.39 2.41 -10.03
CA GLN A 65 -18.17 1.22 -10.37
C GLN A 65 -18.60 0.44 -9.12
N TYR A 66 -17.70 0.26 -8.15
CA TYR A 66 -17.99 -0.50 -6.93
C TYR A 66 -18.64 0.33 -5.82
N PHE A 67 -18.47 1.65 -5.84
CA PHE A 67 -19.01 2.60 -4.85
C PHE A 67 -19.78 3.75 -5.52
N PRO A 68 -20.86 3.47 -6.28
CA PRO A 68 -21.52 4.46 -7.14
C PRO A 68 -22.18 5.63 -6.39
N GLN A 69 -22.39 5.50 -5.08
CA GLN A 69 -22.97 6.55 -4.24
C GLN A 69 -21.95 7.62 -3.83
N ARG A 70 -20.65 7.43 -4.12
CA ARG A 70 -19.60 8.39 -3.80
C ARG A 70 -18.92 8.84 -5.09
N ALA A 71 -19.03 10.11 -5.42
CA ALA A 71 -18.25 10.70 -6.50
C ALA A 71 -16.77 10.66 -6.12
N PHE A 72 -16.00 9.82 -6.81
CA PHE A 72 -14.57 9.65 -6.59
C PHE A 72 -13.78 10.09 -7.82
N THR A 73 -12.63 10.71 -7.62
CA THR A 73 -11.65 10.99 -8.67
C THR A 73 -10.26 10.80 -8.08
N ALA A 74 -9.49 9.87 -8.63
CA ALA A 74 -8.13 9.62 -8.16
C ALA A 74 -7.22 10.78 -8.58
N SER A 75 -6.57 11.41 -7.61
CA SER A 75 -5.48 12.38 -7.82
C SER A 75 -4.09 11.73 -7.76
N TRP A 76 -4.01 10.54 -7.16
CA TRP A 76 -2.78 9.76 -7.00
C TRP A 76 -3.11 8.28 -6.87
N VAL A 77 -2.28 7.42 -7.45
CA VAL A 77 -2.37 5.96 -7.31
C VAL A 77 -0.99 5.41 -6.95
N PHE A 78 -0.94 4.62 -5.89
CA PHE A 78 0.22 3.87 -5.45
C PHE A 78 0.03 2.39 -5.77
N VAL A 79 0.94 1.80 -6.54
CA VAL A 79 0.92 0.36 -6.87
C VAL A 79 2.14 -0.29 -6.24
N ALA A 80 1.92 -1.27 -5.36
CA ALA A 80 2.96 -2.18 -4.86
C ALA A 80 2.75 -3.57 -5.44
N THR A 81 3.85 -4.24 -5.77
CA THR A 81 3.89 -5.63 -6.23
C THR A 81 5.12 -6.33 -5.67
N TRP A 82 5.10 -7.65 -5.65
CA TRP A 82 6.19 -8.50 -5.21
C TRP A 82 6.36 -9.67 -6.16
N ASP A 83 7.59 -10.14 -6.31
CA ASP A 83 7.96 -11.34 -7.06
C ASP A 83 8.81 -12.23 -6.14
N PHE A 84 8.48 -13.51 -6.05
CA PHE A 84 9.09 -14.48 -5.12
C PHE A 84 10.09 -15.39 -5.84
#